data_AF-A0A519XG58-F1
#
_entry.id   AF-A0A519XG58-F1
#
_cell.length_a   1.000
_cell.length_b   1.000
_cell.length_c   1.000
_cell.angle_alpha   90.00
_cell.angle_beta   90.00
_cell.angle_gamma   90.00
#
_symmetry.space_group_name_H-M   'P 1'
#
loop_
_entity.id
_entity.type
_entity.pdbx_description
1 polymer ?
#
loop_
_entity_poly.entity_id
_entity_poly.type
_entity_poly.pdbx_seq_one_letter_code
_entity_poly.pdbx_strand_id
1 'polypeptide(L)'
;MGYAKERGKLELLLVKIGSLNDYSEKSMAIMVDGHEKYSHTLRILKNKHPEAFMDLYQNELEKVKAGKKAVKESETDEARNAAFGVYKVNITDAVEKTIKTTTEV
;
A
#
# COMPACT_ATOMS: atom_id res chain seq x y z
N MET A 1 13.22 9.75 -17.49
CA MET A 1 12.34 9.05 -16.52
C MET A 1 12.92 9.21 -15.10
N GLY A 2 12.42 10.17 -14.32
CA GLY A 2 12.96 10.47 -12.98
C GLY A 2 12.63 9.45 -11.88
N TYR A 3 11.66 8.56 -12.13
CA TYR A 3 11.07 7.68 -11.11
C TYR A 3 11.14 6.18 -11.43
N ALA A 4 11.87 5.77 -12.48
CA ALA A 4 11.88 4.38 -12.94
C ALA A 4 12.29 3.38 -11.83
N LYS A 5 13.22 3.77 -10.96
CA LYS A 5 13.67 2.96 -9.82
C LYS A 5 12.58 2.79 -8.77
N GLU A 6 11.92 3.87 -8.38
CA GLU A 6 10.81 3.82 -7.41
C GLU A 6 9.61 3.07 -7.98
N ARG A 7 9.29 3.27 -9.26
CA ARG A 7 8.21 2.55 -9.96
C ARG A 7 8.45 1.04 -9.96
N GLY A 8 9.66 0.58 -10.32
CA GLY A 8 9.98 -0.85 -10.30
C GLY A 8 9.85 -1.48 -8.90
N LYS A 9 10.13 -0.74 -7.83
CA LYS A 9 9.88 -1.22 -6.46
C LYS A 9 8.39 -1.36 -6.16
N LEU A 10 7.57 -0.43 -6.63
CA LEU A 10 6.12 -0.46 -6.47
C LEU A 10 5.49 -1.60 -7.26
N GLU A 11 5.94 -1.86 -8.49
CA GLU A 11 5.48 -2.99 -9.31
C GLU A 11 5.77 -4.33 -8.63
N LEU A 12 6.99 -4.53 -8.12
CA LEU A 12 7.34 -5.74 -7.36
C LEU A 12 6.50 -5.89 -6.08
N LEU A 13 6.24 -4.77 -5.41
CA LEU A 13 5.41 -4.75 -4.21
C LEU A 13 3.97 -5.16 -4.53
N LEU A 14 3.42 -4.66 -5.64
CA LEU A 14 2.07 -4.97 -6.11
C LEU A 14 1.90 -6.47 -6.37
N VAL A 15 2.86 -7.09 -7.07
CA VAL A 15 2.87 -8.54 -7.32
C VAL A 15 2.89 -9.32 -6.00
N LYS A 16 3.76 -8.92 -5.06
CA LYS A 16 3.91 -9.59 -3.76
C LYS A 16 2.59 -9.55 -2.96
N ILE A 17 1.97 -8.37 -2.84
CA ILE A 17 0.71 -8.21 -2.09
C ILE A 17 -0.45 -8.89 -2.82
N GLY A 18 -0.52 -8.77 -4.15
CA GLY A 18 -1.58 -9.35 -4.97
C GLY A 18 -1.73 -10.86 -4.79
N SER A 19 -0.63 -11.57 -4.54
CA SER A 19 -0.60 -13.02 -4.31
C SER A 19 -1.17 -13.51 -2.96
N LEU A 20 -1.48 -12.60 -2.03
CA LEU A 20 -2.04 -12.97 -0.72
C LEU A 20 -3.55 -13.20 -0.83
N ASN A 21 -4.08 -14.31 -0.33
CA ASN A 21 -5.51 -14.60 -0.41
C ASN A 21 -6.22 -14.25 0.90
N ASP A 22 -5.92 -15.00 1.95
CA ASP A 22 -6.57 -14.89 3.25
C ASP A 22 -5.63 -14.39 4.34
N TYR A 23 -6.24 -13.95 5.43
CA TYR A 23 -5.55 -13.64 6.67
C TYR A 23 -4.81 -14.87 7.19
N SER A 24 -3.52 -14.66 7.47
CA SER A 24 -2.69 -15.50 8.32
C SER A 24 -1.62 -14.60 8.93
N GLU A 25 -0.97 -15.04 10.01
CA GLU A 25 0.15 -14.28 10.59
C GLU A 25 1.26 -14.01 9.55
N LYS A 26 1.51 -14.98 8.65
CA LYS A 26 2.46 -14.83 7.55
C LYS A 26 1.99 -13.79 6.53
N SER A 27 0.73 -13.85 6.10
CA SER A 27 0.15 -12.87 5.18
C SER A 27 0.16 -11.47 5.79
N MET A 28 -0.14 -11.35 7.08
CA MET A 28 -0.14 -10.08 7.80
C MET A 28 1.26 -9.49 7.93
N ALA A 29 2.27 -10.30 8.23
CA ALA A 29 3.67 -9.86 8.24
C ALA A 29 4.10 -9.32 6.87
N ILE A 30 3.70 -9.98 5.78
CA ILE A 30 3.97 -9.50 4.42
C ILE A 30 3.25 -8.18 4.14
N MET A 31 2.00 -8.04 4.56
CA MET A 31 1.23 -6.80 4.39
C MET A 31 1.83 -5.62 5.17
N VAL A 32 2.34 -5.86 6.38
CA VAL A 32 3.00 -4.81 7.19
C VAL A 32 4.31 -4.38 6.54
N ASP A 33 5.17 -5.33 6.15
CA ASP A 33 6.40 -5.06 5.38
C ASP A 33 6.09 -4.29 4.09
N GLY A 34 5.02 -4.69 3.39
CA GLY A 34 4.58 -4.06 2.16
C GLY A 34 4.15 -2.61 2.35
N HIS A 35 3.35 -2.34 3.38
CA HIS A 35 2.95 -0.97 3.74
C HIS A 35 4.15 -0.10 4.07
N GLU A 36 5.10 -0.58 4.87
CA GLU A 36 6.31 0.19 5.19
C GLU A 36 7.11 0.56 3.94
N LYS A 37 7.26 -0.39 3.01
CA LYS A 37 7.91 -0.17 1.71
C LYS A 37 7.16 0.82 0.84
N TYR A 38 5.83 0.73 0.77
CA TYR A 38 4.98 1.69 0.09
C TYR A 38 5.15 3.10 0.65
N SER A 39 4.95 3.26 1.96
CA SER A 39 5.07 4.53 2.69
C SER A 39 6.43 5.19 2.48
N HIS A 40 7.51 4.41 2.58
CA HIS A 40 8.86 4.91 2.34
C HIS A 40 9.05 5.39 0.90
N THR A 41 8.59 4.60 -0.08
CA THR A 41 8.72 4.93 -1.51
C THR A 41 7.90 6.17 -1.86
N LEU A 42 6.67 6.27 -1.36
CA LEU A 42 5.82 7.44 -1.55
C LEU A 42 6.42 8.70 -0.94
N ARG A 43 7.07 8.61 0.23
CA ARG A 43 7.78 9.74 0.83
C ARG A 43 8.93 10.22 -0.05
N ILE A 44 9.69 9.30 -0.67
CA ILE A 44 10.75 9.67 -1.63
C ILE A 44 10.15 10.42 -2.82
N LEU A 45 9.07 9.89 -3.41
CA LEU A 45 8.39 10.51 -4.54
C LEU A 45 7.84 11.89 -4.20
N LYS A 46 7.16 12.03 -3.05
CA LYS A 46 6.68 13.30 -2.52
C LYS A 46 7.81 14.31 -2.31
N ASN A 47 8.97 13.89 -1.82
CA ASN A 47 10.08 14.81 -1.64
C ASN A 47 10.69 15.28 -2.97
N LYS A 48 10.60 14.47 -4.03
CA LYS A 48 11.07 14.83 -5.38
C LYS A 48 10.06 15.70 -6.13
N HIS A 49 8.77 15.42 -6.00
CA HIS A 49 7.70 16.13 -6.71
C HIS A 49 6.45 16.29 -5.83
N PRO A 50 6.47 17.20 -4.85
CA PRO A 50 5.41 17.33 -3.86
C PRO A 50 4.02 17.51 -4.48
N GLU A 51 3.90 18.32 -5.53
CA GLU A 51 2.63 18.63 -6.19
C GLU A 51 1.89 17.41 -6.75
N ALA A 52 2.63 16.37 -7.15
CA ALA A 52 2.05 15.17 -7.75
C ALA A 52 1.72 14.08 -6.71
N PHE A 53 2.44 14.05 -5.59
CA PHE A 53 2.38 12.94 -4.63
C PHE A 53 1.88 13.33 -3.24
N MET A 54 1.63 14.62 -2.96
CA MET A 54 1.14 15.05 -1.65
C MET A 54 -0.23 14.46 -1.32
N ASP A 55 -1.15 14.47 -2.29
CA ASP A 55 -2.51 13.91 -2.12
C ASP A 55 -2.44 12.40 -1.79
N LEU A 56 -1.66 11.64 -2.56
CA LEU A 56 -1.41 10.22 -2.30
C LEU A 56 -0.82 10.00 -0.90
N TYR A 57 0.11 10.86 -0.48
CA TYR A 57 0.76 10.77 0.83
C TYR A 57 -0.18 11.08 1.99
N GLN A 58 -1.13 11.99 1.83
CA GLN A 58 -2.07 12.38 2.88
C GLN A 58 -3.30 11.49 2.91
N ASN A 59 -3.87 11.16 1.74
CA ASN A 59 -5.17 10.52 1.65
C ASN A 59 -5.06 9.00 1.50
N GLU A 60 -4.28 8.52 0.52
CA GLU A 60 -4.18 7.08 0.26
C GLU A 60 -3.41 6.37 1.38
N LEU A 61 -2.35 6.97 1.91
CA LEU A 61 -1.62 6.40 3.05
C LEU A 61 -2.49 6.28 4.32
N GLU A 62 -3.39 7.23 4.58
CA GLU A 62 -4.30 7.15 5.73
C GLU A 62 -5.35 6.04 5.54
N LYS A 63 -5.88 5.85 4.33
CA LYS A 63 -6.77 4.70 4.02
C LYS A 63 -6.08 3.36 4.27
N VAL A 64 -4.80 3.25 3.89
CA VAL A 64 -3.98 2.05 4.12
C VAL A 64 -3.75 1.83 5.64
N LYS A 65 -3.49 2.89 6.41
CA LYS A 65 -3.38 2.81 7.88
C LYS A 65 -4.68 2.39 8.55
N ALA A 66 -5.81 2.93 8.10
CA ALA A 66 -7.13 2.56 8.62
C ALA A 66 -7.42 1.07 8.39
N GLY A 67 -7.09 0.53 7.23
CA GLY A 67 -7.21 -0.91 6.95
C GLY A 67 -6.36 -1.77 7.90
N LYS A 68 -5.08 -1.40 8.11
CA LYS A 68 -4.21 -2.10 9.07
C LYS A 68 -4.80 -2.08 10.49
N LYS A 69 -5.39 -0.97 10.90
CA LYS A 69 -6.03 -0.81 12.21
C LYS A 69 -7.27 -1.71 12.34
N ALA A 70 -8.14 -1.73 11.33
CA ALA A 70 -9.34 -2.57 11.32
C ALA A 70 -9.02 -4.07 11.48
N VAL A 71 -7.96 -4.56 10.84
CA VAL A 71 -7.52 -5.97 11.03
C VAL A 71 -7.16 -6.26 12.48
N LYS A 72 -6.47 -5.33 13.16
CA LYS A 72 -6.05 -5.50 14.55
C LYS A 72 -7.19 -5.41 15.55
N GLU A 73 -8.19 -4.60 15.25
CA GLU A 73 -9.37 -4.37 16.11
C GLU A 73 -10.48 -5.41 15.86
N SER A 74 -10.30 -6.32 14.91
CA SER A 74 -11.28 -7.35 14.61
C SER A 74 -11.36 -8.42 15.70
N GLU A 75 -12.56 -8.62 16.24
CA GLU A 75 -12.82 -9.51 17.37
C GLU A 75 -13.07 -10.97 16.96
N THR A 76 -13.45 -11.23 15.70
CA THR A 76 -13.65 -12.57 15.16
C THR A 76 -12.73 -12.85 13.98
N ASP A 77 -12.52 -14.13 13.68
CA ASP A 77 -11.68 -14.53 12.54
C ASP A 77 -12.32 -14.14 11.20
N GLU A 78 -13.65 -14.19 11.09
CA GLU A 78 -14.38 -13.75 9.89
C GLU A 78 -14.22 -12.24 9.68
N ALA A 79 -14.41 -11.45 10.74
CA ALA A 79 -14.23 -10.00 10.69
C ALA A 79 -12.78 -9.63 10.33
N ARG A 80 -11.81 -10.36 10.90
CA ARG A 80 -10.39 -10.16 10.63
C ARG A 80 -10.04 -10.49 9.18
N ASN A 81 -10.58 -11.58 8.64
CA ASN A 81 -10.35 -11.94 7.24
C ASN A 81 -10.96 -10.91 6.28
N ALA A 82 -12.18 -10.43 6.57
CA ALA A 82 -12.82 -9.38 5.79
C ALA A 82 -12.03 -8.07 5.85
N ALA A 83 -11.60 -7.63 7.04
CA ALA A 83 -10.78 -6.45 7.22
C ALA A 83 -9.41 -6.59 6.52
N PHE A 84 -8.84 -7.80 6.49
CA PHE A 84 -7.60 -8.09 5.78
C PHE A 84 -7.76 -7.93 4.28
N GLY A 85 -8.87 -8.41 3.71
CA GLY A 85 -9.23 -8.20 2.32
C GLY A 85 -9.33 -6.71 1.97
N VAL A 86 -10.01 -5.91 2.80
CA VAL A 86 -10.09 -4.46 2.62
C VAL A 86 -8.72 -3.79 2.70
N TYR A 87 -7.88 -4.19 3.67
CA TYR A 87 -6.54 -3.67 3.80
C TYR A 87 -5.68 -3.98 2.56
N LYS A 88 -5.79 -5.20 2.02
CA LYS A 88 -5.14 -5.62 0.76
C LYS A 88 -5.58 -4.75 -0.42
N VAL A 89 -6.88 -4.54 -0.60
CA VAL A 89 -7.41 -3.70 -1.68
C VAL A 89 -6.88 -2.27 -1.55
N ASN A 90 -6.98 -1.67 -0.36
CA ASN A 90 -6.54 -0.30 -0.14
C ASN A 90 -5.06 -0.08 -0.47
N ILE A 91 -4.17 -1.01 -0.09
CA ILE A 91 -2.74 -0.86 -0.40
C ILE A 91 -2.45 -1.12 -1.88
N THR A 92 -3.12 -2.09 -2.51
CA THR A 92 -2.99 -2.37 -3.95
C THR A 92 -3.39 -1.14 -4.75
N ASP A 93 -4.57 -0.58 -4.49
CA ASP A 93 -5.08 0.62 -5.16
C ASP A 93 -4.14 1.81 -4.97
N ALA A 94 -3.63 2.01 -3.75
CA ALA A 94 -2.71 3.10 -3.43
C ALA A 94 -1.37 2.96 -4.18
N VAL A 95 -0.85 1.74 -4.30
CA VAL A 95 0.35 1.42 -5.07
C VAL A 95 0.11 1.66 -6.57
N GLU A 96 -0.99 1.18 -7.12
CA GLU A 96 -1.35 1.36 -8.53
C GLU A 96 -1.52 2.83 -8.91
N LYS A 97 -2.24 3.62 -8.11
CA LYS A 97 -2.36 5.07 -8.31
C LYS A 97 -0.99 5.74 -8.30
N THR A 98 -0.12 5.35 -7.36
CA THR A 98 1.23 5.92 -7.28
C THR A 98 2.06 5.57 -8.52
N ILE A 99 2.00 4.32 -8.99
CA ILE A 99 2.66 3.90 -10.24
C ILE A 99 2.14 4.74 -11.41
N LYS A 100 0.81 4.88 -11.54
CA LYS A 100 0.20 5.68 -12.60
C LYS A 100 0.69 7.13 -12.56
N THR A 101 0.69 7.78 -11.40
CA THR A 101 1.23 9.14 -11.27
C THR A 101 2.68 9.22 -11.73
N THR A 102 3.54 8.24 -11.42
CA THR A 102 4.95 8.24 -11.91
C THR A 102 5.11 8.14 -13.43
N THR A 103 4.05 7.78 -14.16
CA THR A 103 4.03 7.76 -15.63
C THR A 103 3.43 9.02 -16.25
N GLU A 104 2.63 9.75 -15.47
CA GLU A 104 1.94 10.97 -15.90
C GLU A 104 2.78 12.23 -15.67
N VAL A 105 3.79 12.17 -14.79
CA VAL A 105 4.71 13.27 -14.46
C VAL A 105 6.15 13.06 -14.91
#